data_AF-A0A844HIF1-F1
#
_entry.id   AF-A0A844HIF1-F1
#
_cell.length_a   1.000
_cell.length_b   1.000
_cell.length_c   1.000
_cell.angle_alpha   90.00
_cell.angle_beta   90.00
_cell.angle_gamma   90.00
#
_symmetry.space_group_name_H-M   'P 1'
#
loop_
_entity.id
_entity.type
_entity.pdbx_description
1 polymer ?
#
loop_
_entity_poly.entity_id
_entity_poly.type
_entity_poly.pdbx_seq_one_letter_code
_entity_poly.pdbx_strand_id
1 'polypeptide(L)'
;MNQTIFLLLGVLGIAGLGSLISSNDDDHPPEAPADDPFGGRELTEGTEDDDTIAAGDGDDAIQSFEGNDSVSGGGGDDAIWTGYGDDTVSADAGDDEIYLGYDDDVYGAVDPGTVAGNDTIDGGEGDDTIITNSGNHSITGGEGDDRIEDHGGTVYIDGEDGDDLILSADASEPDAQDTLLGGDGDDTIHAGANDIVSGGDGDDQIVLRSDAGGATTIIYGSSDSISITLPADYDGEEEYDMVQDGDDVQIVVNGEVLAILKDTVTDDVDNISFTRET
;
A
#
# COMPACT_ATOMS: atom_id res chain seq x y z
N MET A 1 -32.76 -0.17 22.04
CA MET A 1 -32.67 -1.64 22.02
C MET A 1 -32.45 -2.07 20.59
N ASN A 2 -31.23 -2.54 20.31
CA ASN A 2 -30.82 -3.50 19.27
C ASN A 2 -30.96 -3.13 17.79
N GLN A 3 -30.03 -3.45 16.89
CA GLN A 3 -28.60 -3.79 16.96
C GLN A 3 -28.00 -3.48 15.57
N THR A 4 -26.73 -3.10 15.60
CA THR A 4 -25.73 -3.15 14.53
C THR A 4 -25.78 -4.48 13.77
N ILE A 5 -25.72 -4.44 12.44
CA ILE A 5 -25.33 -5.58 11.60
C ILE A 5 -24.06 -5.15 10.87
N PHE A 6 -22.97 -5.83 11.21
CA PHE A 6 -21.67 -5.78 10.58
C PHE A 6 -21.75 -6.34 9.15
N LEU A 7 -21.08 -5.65 8.23
CA LEU A 7 -20.62 -6.20 6.96
C LEU A 7 -19.47 -7.16 7.28
N LEU A 8 -19.50 -8.36 6.69
CA LEU A 8 -18.34 -9.24 6.60
C LEU A 8 -18.23 -9.60 5.12
N LEU A 9 -17.39 -8.87 4.39
CA LEU A 9 -16.91 -9.28 3.07
C LEU A 9 -15.75 -10.23 3.33
N GLY A 10 -16.08 -11.52 3.47
CA GLY A 10 -15.08 -12.56 3.50
C GLY A 10 -14.58 -12.81 2.09
N VAL A 11 -13.28 -12.58 1.90
CA VAL A 11 -12.42 -13.02 0.81
C VAL A 11 -12.82 -14.42 0.35
N LEU A 12 -13.21 -14.54 -0.93
CA LEU A 12 -13.72 -15.78 -1.51
C LEU A 12 -12.66 -16.41 -2.42
N GLY A 13 -11.73 -17.14 -1.78
CA GLY A 13 -11.20 -18.43 -2.21
C GLY A 13 -10.66 -18.58 -3.64
N ILE A 14 -9.35 -18.41 -3.78
CA ILE A 14 -8.58 -19.04 -4.84
C ILE A 14 -8.28 -20.49 -4.40
N ALA A 15 -9.15 -21.42 -4.82
CA ALA A 15 -8.88 -22.85 -4.72
C ALA A 15 -9.44 -23.52 -5.97
N GLY A 16 -8.57 -23.87 -6.92
CA GLY A 16 -9.08 -24.39 -8.19
C GLY A 16 -8.14 -25.04 -9.18
N LEU A 17 -6.85 -25.29 -8.90
CA LEU A 17 -6.00 -26.08 -9.80
C LEU A 17 -5.82 -27.50 -9.26
N GLY A 18 -6.83 -28.35 -9.47
CA GLY A 18 -6.69 -29.78 -9.21
C GLY A 18 -7.99 -30.58 -9.19
N SER A 19 -8.36 -31.18 -10.33
CA SER A 19 -8.80 -32.59 -10.43
C SER A 19 -9.58 -32.85 -11.72
N LEU A 20 -9.01 -33.71 -12.57
CA LEU A 20 -9.65 -34.34 -13.71
C LEU A 20 -10.67 -35.43 -13.28
N ILE A 21 -11.64 -35.68 -14.18
CA ILE A 21 -12.51 -36.87 -14.39
C ILE A 21 -13.87 -36.92 -13.65
N SER A 22 -14.97 -36.75 -14.42
CA SER A 22 -16.06 -37.74 -14.48
C SER A 22 -16.96 -37.53 -15.72
N SER A 23 -17.09 -38.60 -16.51
CA SER A 23 -17.90 -38.75 -17.72
C SER A 23 -19.41 -38.63 -17.51
N ASN A 24 -20.13 -38.05 -18.48
CA ASN A 24 -21.39 -38.56 -19.04
C ASN A 24 -21.81 -37.81 -20.33
N ASP A 25 -22.10 -38.58 -21.38
CA ASP A 25 -22.66 -38.16 -22.68
C ASP A 25 -24.10 -37.61 -22.55
N ASP A 26 -24.35 -36.39 -23.02
CA ASP A 26 -25.41 -36.03 -24.00
C ASP A 26 -25.57 -34.49 -24.14
N ASP A 27 -25.46 -34.04 -25.39
CA ASP A 27 -25.92 -32.78 -26.00
C ASP A 27 -25.42 -31.44 -25.44
N HIS A 28 -24.25 -31.06 -25.96
CA HIS A 28 -23.61 -29.74 -25.99
C HIS A 28 -23.73 -28.90 -24.71
N PRO A 29 -22.67 -28.87 -23.87
CA PRO A 29 -22.59 -27.86 -22.83
C PRO A 29 -22.70 -26.46 -23.46
N PRO A 30 -23.22 -25.45 -22.73
CA PRO A 30 -22.98 -24.08 -23.13
C PRO A 30 -21.48 -23.94 -23.39
N GLU A 31 -21.09 -23.35 -24.53
CA GLU A 31 -19.68 -23.11 -24.80
C GLU A 31 -19.10 -22.45 -23.54
N ALA A 32 -18.14 -23.14 -22.91
CA ALA A 32 -17.35 -22.54 -21.86
C ALA A 32 -16.82 -21.21 -22.42
N PRO A 33 -16.65 -20.17 -21.58
CA PRO A 33 -15.80 -19.05 -22.00
C PRO A 33 -14.51 -19.66 -22.54
N ALA A 34 -14.14 -19.28 -23.76
CA ALA A 34 -13.13 -19.97 -24.53
C ALA A 34 -11.79 -19.98 -23.78
N ASP A 35 -11.42 -21.15 -23.26
CA ASP A 35 -10.07 -21.71 -23.16
C ASP A 35 -8.91 -20.81 -22.68
N ASP A 36 -9.14 -19.82 -21.83
CA ASP A 36 -8.02 -19.08 -21.24
C ASP A 36 -8.27 -18.64 -19.79
N PRO A 37 -7.77 -19.38 -18.79
CA PRO A 37 -7.84 -18.96 -17.40
C PRO A 37 -6.97 -17.73 -17.09
N PHE A 38 -6.08 -17.34 -18.01
CA PHE A 38 -5.18 -16.18 -17.90
C PHE A 38 -5.60 -15.04 -18.84
N GLY A 39 -6.78 -15.10 -19.45
CA GLY A 39 -7.37 -13.98 -20.19
C GLY A 39 -6.64 -13.57 -21.48
N GLY A 40 -5.73 -14.39 -21.99
CA GLY A 40 -4.92 -14.12 -23.18
C GLY A 40 -3.43 -14.03 -22.92
N ARG A 41 -3.02 -14.08 -21.64
CA ARG A 41 -1.65 -13.86 -21.18
C ARG A 41 -0.75 -15.07 -21.44
N GLU A 42 0.52 -14.83 -21.73
CA GLU A 42 1.51 -15.90 -21.85
C GLU A 42 1.92 -16.37 -20.44
N LEU A 43 1.69 -17.66 -20.15
CA LEU A 43 2.05 -18.25 -18.86
C LEU A 43 3.53 -18.64 -18.84
N THR A 44 4.27 -18.10 -17.88
CA THR A 44 5.64 -18.50 -17.53
C THR A 44 5.66 -19.12 -16.14
N GLU A 45 6.12 -20.36 -16.05
CA GLU A 45 6.22 -21.13 -14.79
C GLU A 45 7.71 -21.34 -14.43
N GLY A 46 8.05 -21.09 -13.17
CA GLY A 46 9.32 -21.46 -12.53
C GLY A 46 9.34 -22.92 -12.04
N THR A 47 10.17 -23.18 -11.04
CA THR A 47 10.46 -24.49 -10.45
C THR A 47 10.44 -24.40 -8.91
N GLU A 48 10.88 -25.44 -8.21
CA GLU A 48 11.01 -25.41 -6.73
C GLU A 48 12.44 -24.96 -6.29
N ASP A 49 13.25 -24.47 -7.22
CA ASP A 49 14.63 -24.01 -7.01
C ASP A 49 14.71 -22.53 -7.45
N ASP A 50 15.68 -21.75 -6.93
CA ASP A 50 15.91 -20.35 -7.33
C ASP A 50 15.92 -20.13 -8.86
N ASP A 51 14.97 -19.34 -9.35
CA ASP A 51 14.75 -19.05 -10.75
C ASP A 51 15.10 -17.60 -11.14
N THR A 52 15.28 -17.40 -12.44
CA THR A 52 15.37 -16.07 -13.04
C THR A 52 14.44 -16.01 -14.23
N ILE A 53 13.34 -15.26 -14.07
CA ILE A 53 12.25 -15.17 -15.02
C ILE A 53 12.21 -13.77 -15.63
N ALA A 54 12.03 -13.69 -16.95
CA ALA A 54 11.80 -12.44 -17.67
C ALA A 54 10.79 -12.71 -18.80
N ALA A 55 9.59 -12.14 -18.70
CA ALA A 55 8.48 -12.44 -19.61
C ALA A 55 8.52 -11.55 -20.88
N GLY A 56 8.84 -10.27 -20.73
CA GLY A 56 9.26 -9.40 -21.83
C GLY A 56 8.24 -8.32 -22.16
N ASP A 57 7.94 -8.11 -23.45
CA ASP A 57 6.90 -7.17 -23.87
C ASP A 57 5.61 -7.99 -24.11
N GLY A 58 4.56 -7.81 -23.31
CA GLY A 58 3.28 -8.50 -23.40
C GLY A 58 2.50 -8.41 -22.09
N ASP A 59 1.22 -8.77 -22.13
CA ASP A 59 0.47 -9.05 -20.91
C ASP A 59 0.82 -10.50 -20.52
N ASP A 60 1.55 -10.69 -19.43
CA ASP A 60 2.10 -11.99 -19.02
C ASP A 60 1.46 -12.50 -17.71
N ALA A 61 1.49 -13.82 -17.52
CA ALA A 61 1.14 -14.48 -16.27
C ALA A 61 2.36 -15.25 -15.77
N ILE A 62 2.85 -14.94 -14.58
CA ILE A 62 4.08 -15.49 -14.04
C ILE A 62 3.80 -16.18 -12.71
N GLN A 63 4.30 -17.41 -12.57
CA GLN A 63 4.29 -18.15 -11.31
C GLN A 63 5.67 -18.76 -11.06
N SER A 64 6.41 -18.31 -10.03
CA SER A 64 7.79 -18.79 -9.79
C SER A 64 7.89 -19.97 -8.82
N PHE A 65 6.98 -20.06 -7.84
CA PHE A 65 6.76 -21.17 -6.88
C PHE A 65 7.61 -21.14 -5.60
N GLU A 66 8.61 -22.02 -5.45
CA GLU A 66 9.45 -22.06 -4.24
C GLU A 66 10.87 -21.72 -4.68
N GLY A 67 11.62 -21.03 -3.82
CA GLY A 67 12.99 -20.63 -4.11
C GLY A 67 13.15 -19.13 -3.93
N ASN A 68 14.39 -18.64 -3.97
CA ASN A 68 14.62 -17.20 -3.96
C ASN A 68 14.69 -16.72 -5.42
N ASP A 69 13.57 -16.24 -5.95
CA ASP A 69 13.38 -15.97 -7.36
C ASP A 69 13.68 -14.52 -7.74
N SER A 70 14.09 -14.32 -8.99
CA SER A 70 14.19 -12.99 -9.60
C SER A 70 13.26 -12.92 -10.80
N VAL A 71 12.21 -12.11 -10.68
CA VAL A 71 11.13 -12.02 -11.66
C VAL A 71 11.04 -10.63 -12.28
N SER A 72 10.98 -10.59 -13.61
CA SER A 72 10.71 -9.39 -14.39
C SER A 72 9.50 -9.62 -15.31
N GLY A 73 8.43 -8.86 -15.08
CA GLY A 73 7.23 -8.83 -15.93
C GLY A 73 7.56 -8.19 -17.28
N GLY A 74 7.86 -6.89 -17.24
CA GLY A 74 8.42 -6.14 -18.35
C GLY A 74 7.45 -5.06 -18.81
N GLY A 75 6.84 -5.19 -19.98
CA GLY A 75 5.88 -4.18 -20.42
C GLY A 75 4.58 -4.80 -20.85
N GLY A 76 3.46 -4.27 -20.39
CA GLY A 76 2.13 -4.85 -20.56
C GLY A 76 1.51 -5.09 -19.19
N ASP A 77 0.23 -5.44 -19.16
CA ASP A 77 -0.47 -5.66 -17.89
C ASP A 77 -0.18 -7.08 -17.42
N ASP A 78 0.67 -7.24 -16.42
CA ASP A 78 1.19 -8.52 -15.93
C ASP A 78 0.45 -9.03 -14.69
N ALA A 79 0.55 -10.34 -14.44
CA ALA A 79 0.03 -10.96 -13.23
C ALA A 79 1.10 -11.90 -12.67
N ILE A 80 1.63 -11.58 -11.48
CA ILE A 80 2.84 -12.19 -10.93
C ILE A 80 2.54 -12.78 -9.55
N TRP A 81 2.88 -14.06 -9.38
CA TRP A 81 2.87 -14.77 -8.10
C TRP A 81 4.23 -15.42 -7.85
N THR A 82 4.95 -15.02 -6.80
CA THR A 82 6.30 -15.57 -6.58
C THR A 82 6.33 -16.75 -5.61
N GLY A 83 5.60 -16.69 -4.51
CA GLY A 83 5.28 -17.87 -3.71
C GLY A 83 6.09 -17.94 -2.42
N TYR A 84 6.97 -18.92 -2.26
CA TYR A 84 7.79 -19.09 -1.05
C TYR A 84 9.26 -18.77 -1.30
N GLY A 85 9.86 -18.02 -0.39
CA GLY A 85 11.29 -17.71 -0.37
C GLY A 85 11.52 -16.23 -0.68
N ASP A 86 12.69 -15.70 -0.28
CA ASP A 86 12.96 -14.26 -0.45
C ASP A 86 13.11 -13.90 -1.95
N ASP A 87 12.05 -13.32 -2.53
CA ASP A 87 11.90 -13.03 -3.95
C ASP A 87 12.25 -11.57 -4.29
N THR A 88 12.55 -11.32 -5.56
CA THR A 88 12.73 -9.96 -6.09
C THR A 88 11.97 -9.78 -7.39
N VAL A 89 11.02 -8.85 -7.40
CA VAL A 89 10.06 -8.64 -8.49
C VAL A 89 10.15 -7.23 -9.06
N SER A 90 10.09 -7.11 -10.39
CA SER A 90 9.83 -5.84 -11.11
C SER A 90 8.81 -6.07 -12.21
N ALA A 91 7.61 -5.51 -12.08
CA ALA A 91 6.60 -5.60 -13.13
C ALA A 91 6.80 -4.56 -14.25
N ASP A 92 7.51 -3.47 -13.93
CA ASP A 92 7.90 -2.39 -14.85
C ASP A 92 6.72 -1.56 -15.37
N ALA A 93 6.25 -1.74 -16.62
CA ALA A 93 5.29 -0.82 -17.24
C ALA A 93 3.98 -1.51 -17.63
N GLY A 94 2.94 -1.31 -16.85
CA GLY A 94 1.59 -1.83 -17.10
C GLY A 94 0.71 -1.52 -15.92
N ASP A 95 -0.58 -1.84 -16.01
CA ASP A 95 -1.41 -1.96 -14.82
C ASP A 95 -1.28 -3.41 -14.31
N ASP A 96 -0.39 -3.63 -13.35
CA ASP A 96 0.05 -4.97 -12.95
C ASP A 96 -0.67 -5.50 -11.69
N GLU A 97 -0.83 -6.82 -11.60
CA GLU A 97 -1.33 -7.53 -10.40
C GLU A 97 -0.20 -8.37 -9.80
N ILE A 98 0.23 -8.06 -8.58
CA ILE A 98 1.39 -8.69 -7.93
C ILE A 98 1.00 -9.27 -6.57
N TYR A 99 1.43 -10.49 -6.33
CA TYR A 99 1.40 -11.17 -5.03
C TYR A 99 2.78 -11.77 -4.76
N LEU A 100 3.53 -11.24 -3.79
CA LEU A 100 4.90 -11.68 -3.51
C LEU A 100 4.88 -13.02 -2.77
N GLY A 101 4.19 -13.10 -1.63
CA GLY A 101 3.74 -14.37 -1.07
C GLY A 101 4.19 -14.59 0.36
N TYR A 102 5.30 -15.30 0.55
CA TYR A 102 5.80 -15.70 1.87
C TYR A 102 7.31 -15.46 1.96
N ASP A 103 7.78 -15.18 3.17
CA ASP A 103 9.17 -14.78 3.49
C ASP A 103 9.46 -13.33 3.00
N ASP A 104 10.68 -12.83 3.19
CA ASP A 104 10.95 -11.40 3.05
C ASP A 104 11.17 -11.00 1.58
N ASP A 105 10.20 -10.33 0.96
CA ASP A 105 10.20 -10.04 -0.48
C ASP A 105 10.58 -8.59 -0.83
N VAL A 106 11.00 -8.39 -2.09
CA VAL A 106 11.31 -7.05 -2.62
C VAL A 106 10.57 -6.79 -3.93
N TYR A 107 9.67 -5.81 -3.92
CA TYR A 107 9.05 -5.28 -5.13
C TYR A 107 9.65 -3.94 -5.55
N GLY A 108 10.05 -3.87 -6.83
CA GLY A 108 10.38 -2.64 -7.51
C GLY A 108 11.71 -2.02 -7.13
N ALA A 109 11.95 -0.85 -7.73
CA ALA A 109 13.07 0.04 -7.44
C ALA A 109 12.73 1.44 -7.95
N VAL A 110 13.33 2.46 -7.33
CA VAL A 110 13.16 3.85 -7.76
C VAL A 110 13.73 4.04 -9.19
N ASP A 111 12.84 4.20 -10.17
CA ASP A 111 13.15 4.60 -11.53
C ASP A 111 12.26 5.77 -11.99
N PRO A 112 12.67 7.01 -11.71
CA PRO A 112 11.89 8.21 -12.05
C PRO A 112 11.81 8.47 -13.57
N GLY A 113 12.47 7.63 -14.39
CA GLY A 113 12.39 7.67 -15.85
C GLY A 113 11.28 6.82 -16.44
N THR A 114 10.67 5.93 -15.65
CA THR A 114 9.68 4.96 -16.12
C THR A 114 8.27 5.46 -15.80
N VAL A 115 7.37 5.34 -16.78
CA VAL A 115 5.94 5.55 -16.58
C VAL A 115 5.41 4.20 -16.14
N ALA A 116 5.30 3.99 -14.83
CA ALA A 116 4.57 2.85 -14.30
C ALA A 116 3.06 3.05 -14.51
N GLY A 117 2.31 1.95 -14.51
CA GLY A 117 0.85 2.00 -14.52
C GLY A 117 0.29 1.97 -13.10
N ASN A 118 -0.94 1.50 -12.98
CA ASN A 118 -1.72 1.49 -11.75
C ASN A 118 -1.72 0.07 -11.17
N ASP A 119 -0.70 -0.21 -10.37
CA ASP A 119 -0.47 -1.57 -9.88
C ASP A 119 -1.31 -1.90 -8.65
N THR A 120 -1.69 -3.17 -8.54
CA THR A 120 -2.22 -3.78 -7.31
C THR A 120 -1.16 -4.73 -6.77
N ILE A 121 -0.67 -4.45 -5.56
CA ILE A 121 0.44 -5.18 -4.93
C ILE A 121 -0.01 -5.68 -3.56
N ASP A 122 0.25 -6.95 -3.29
CA ASP A 122 0.05 -7.63 -2.01
C ASP A 122 1.39 -8.30 -1.64
N GLY A 123 2.01 -7.83 -0.55
CA GLY A 123 3.29 -8.35 -0.06
C GLY A 123 3.15 -9.78 0.45
N GLY A 124 2.26 -10.00 1.40
CA GLY A 124 1.91 -11.33 1.88
C GLY A 124 2.41 -11.57 3.31
N GLU A 125 3.05 -12.71 3.59
CA GLU A 125 3.66 -12.97 4.90
C GLU A 125 5.18 -12.71 4.82
N GLY A 126 5.76 -11.85 5.65
CA GLY A 126 7.20 -11.56 5.63
C GLY A 126 7.48 -10.09 5.93
N ASP A 127 8.74 -9.73 6.18
CA ASP A 127 9.12 -8.32 6.31
C ASP A 127 9.45 -7.77 4.90
N ASP A 128 8.44 -7.25 4.19
CA ASP A 128 8.56 -6.91 2.78
C ASP A 128 9.10 -5.50 2.52
N THR A 129 9.68 -5.31 1.34
CA THR A 129 10.03 -3.97 0.83
C THR A 129 9.37 -3.71 -0.51
N ILE A 130 8.40 -2.80 -0.51
CA ILE A 130 7.63 -2.41 -1.69
C ILE A 130 8.00 -0.98 -2.07
N ILE A 131 8.57 -0.81 -3.28
CA ILE A 131 8.90 0.50 -3.83
C ILE A 131 8.18 0.69 -5.16
N THR A 132 7.19 1.58 -5.18
CA THR A 132 6.44 1.92 -6.39
C THR A 132 7.00 3.18 -7.05
N ASN A 133 6.73 3.29 -8.36
CA ASN A 133 7.06 4.48 -9.15
C ASN A 133 5.80 5.34 -9.32
N SER A 134 5.70 6.15 -10.38
CA SER A 134 4.52 6.97 -10.63
C SER A 134 3.32 6.10 -11.03
N GLY A 135 2.14 6.34 -10.46
CA GLY A 135 0.94 5.58 -10.80
C GLY A 135 -0.08 5.68 -9.68
N ASN A 136 -1.33 5.26 -9.92
CA ASN A 136 -2.31 5.15 -8.85
C ASN A 136 -2.32 3.72 -8.34
N HIS A 137 -1.62 3.47 -7.24
CA HIS A 137 -1.38 2.13 -6.73
C HIS A 137 -2.38 1.74 -5.63
N SER A 138 -2.64 0.44 -5.52
CA SER A 138 -3.28 -0.18 -4.36
C SER A 138 -2.28 -1.17 -3.78
N ILE A 139 -1.83 -0.92 -2.55
CA ILE A 139 -0.75 -1.67 -1.92
C ILE A 139 -1.25 -2.20 -0.58
N THR A 140 -0.98 -3.48 -0.34
CA THR A 140 -1.13 -4.12 0.97
C THR A 140 0.22 -4.70 1.36
N GLY A 141 0.70 -4.37 2.56
CA GLY A 141 1.92 -4.94 3.16
C GLY A 141 1.70 -6.42 3.46
N GLY A 142 0.88 -6.69 4.48
CA GLY A 142 0.44 -8.03 4.83
C GLY A 142 0.75 -8.38 6.28
N GLU A 143 1.27 -9.56 6.55
CA GLU A 143 1.77 -9.93 7.88
C GLU A 143 3.29 -9.72 7.94
N GLY A 144 3.78 -8.86 8.83
CA GLY A 144 5.23 -8.62 9.02
C GLY A 144 5.55 -7.14 9.15
N ASP A 145 6.81 -6.81 9.46
CA ASP A 145 7.22 -5.41 9.61
C ASP A 145 7.60 -4.83 8.23
N ASP A 146 6.64 -4.25 7.51
CA ASP A 146 6.82 -3.88 6.10
C ASP A 146 7.41 -2.48 5.89
N ARG A 147 8.08 -2.33 4.75
CA ARG A 147 8.54 -1.04 4.24
C ARG A 147 7.89 -0.73 2.90
N ILE A 148 7.03 0.28 2.88
CA ILE A 148 6.34 0.74 1.68
C ILE A 148 6.79 2.16 1.34
N GLU A 149 7.37 2.35 0.15
CA GLU A 149 7.79 3.66 -0.36
C GLU A 149 7.11 3.96 -1.70
N ASP A 150 6.19 4.93 -1.66
CA ASP A 150 5.41 5.32 -2.82
C ASP A 150 5.90 6.64 -3.45
N HIS A 151 5.83 6.68 -4.78
CA HIS A 151 6.14 7.86 -5.60
C HIS A 151 5.01 8.15 -6.61
N GLY A 152 3.81 7.67 -6.29
CA GLY A 152 2.65 7.58 -7.13
C GLY A 152 1.88 8.89 -7.29
N GLY A 153 0.63 8.75 -7.72
CA GLY A 153 -0.34 9.81 -7.90
C GLY A 153 -1.37 9.83 -6.78
N THR A 154 -2.41 9.01 -6.91
CA THR A 154 -3.40 8.78 -5.84
C THR A 154 -3.31 7.33 -5.43
N VAL A 155 -2.89 7.07 -4.20
CA VAL A 155 -2.61 5.72 -3.72
C VAL A 155 -3.47 5.30 -2.54
N TYR A 156 -3.67 3.99 -2.44
CA TYR A 156 -4.21 3.32 -1.26
C TYR A 156 -3.11 2.40 -0.73
N ILE A 157 -2.75 2.57 0.54
CA ILE A 157 -1.77 1.74 1.24
C ILE A 157 -2.39 1.26 2.55
N ASP A 158 -2.30 -0.04 2.80
CA ASP A 158 -2.68 -0.73 4.04
C ASP A 158 -1.47 -1.56 4.50
N GLY A 159 -0.89 -1.26 5.65
CA GLY A 159 0.20 -2.06 6.22
C GLY A 159 -0.28 -3.44 6.68
N GLU A 160 -1.49 -3.48 7.26
CA GLU A 160 -2.11 -4.66 7.89
C GLU A 160 -1.45 -5.06 9.23
N ASP A 161 -0.86 -6.25 9.37
CA ASP A 161 -0.38 -6.74 10.67
C ASP A 161 1.16 -6.52 10.77
N GLY A 162 1.65 -5.66 11.67
CA GLY A 162 3.10 -5.47 11.88
C GLY A 162 3.48 -4.05 12.27
N ASP A 163 4.75 -3.82 12.60
CA ASP A 163 5.25 -2.46 12.85
C ASP A 163 5.72 -1.83 11.52
N ASP A 164 4.82 -1.19 10.78
CA ASP A 164 5.06 -0.80 9.39
C ASP A 164 5.71 0.58 9.21
N LEU A 165 6.42 0.74 8.09
CA LEU A 165 6.96 2.01 7.63
C LEU A 165 6.41 2.41 6.26
N ILE A 166 5.48 3.37 6.27
CA ILE A 166 4.86 3.92 5.06
C ILE A 166 5.48 5.28 4.74
N LEU A 167 6.04 5.41 3.54
CA LEU A 167 6.64 6.62 3.01
C LEU A 167 5.88 7.12 1.77
N SER A 168 4.87 7.96 1.98
CA SER A 168 4.09 8.64 0.91
C SER A 168 4.09 10.15 1.14
N ALA A 169 5.28 10.74 1.33
CA ALA A 169 5.44 12.16 1.64
C ALA A 169 5.31 13.06 0.38
N ASP A 170 4.34 12.76 -0.46
CA ASP A 170 4.13 13.38 -1.75
C ASP A 170 3.40 14.75 -1.60
N ALA A 171 3.18 15.41 -2.74
CA ALA A 171 2.41 16.65 -2.78
C ALA A 171 1.11 16.40 -3.55
N SER A 172 0.23 15.59 -2.97
CA SER A 172 -1.09 15.31 -3.51
C SER A 172 -2.02 16.54 -3.43
N GLU A 173 -2.84 16.70 -4.47
CA GLU A 173 -3.81 17.79 -4.55
C GLU A 173 -5.08 17.41 -3.78
N PRO A 174 -5.90 18.36 -3.29
CA PRO A 174 -7.09 18.04 -2.49
C PRO A 174 -8.13 17.13 -3.16
N ASP A 175 -8.12 17.02 -4.50
CA ASP A 175 -9.02 16.15 -5.28
C ASP A 175 -8.39 14.78 -5.61
N ALA A 176 -7.16 14.51 -5.14
CA ALA A 176 -6.32 13.37 -5.46
C ALA A 176 -5.53 12.94 -4.21
N GLN A 177 -6.25 12.70 -3.11
CA GLN A 177 -5.71 12.40 -1.78
C GLN A 177 -5.32 10.93 -1.67
N ASP A 178 -4.20 10.64 -1.02
CA ASP A 178 -3.86 9.27 -0.68
C ASP A 178 -4.65 8.78 0.54
N THR A 179 -4.78 7.46 0.65
CA THR A 179 -5.27 6.80 1.86
C THR A 179 -4.17 5.91 2.40
N LEU A 180 -3.68 6.23 3.60
CA LEU A 180 -2.57 5.55 4.25
C LEU A 180 -3.07 4.97 5.58
N LEU A 181 -3.07 3.65 5.69
CA LEU A 181 -3.47 2.91 6.87
C LEU A 181 -2.26 2.11 7.36
N GLY A 182 -1.89 2.26 8.63
CA GLY A 182 -0.85 1.44 9.25
C GLY A 182 -1.39 0.05 9.49
N GLY A 183 -2.25 -0.12 10.48
CA GLY A 183 -2.96 -1.37 10.73
C GLY A 183 -2.86 -1.78 12.20
N ASP A 184 -2.57 -3.04 12.47
CA ASP A 184 -2.27 -3.55 13.80
C ASP A 184 -0.75 -3.48 14.04
N GLY A 185 -0.26 -2.72 15.02
CA GLY A 185 1.17 -2.60 15.31
C GLY A 185 1.59 -1.17 15.59
N ASP A 186 2.86 -0.94 15.91
CA ASP A 186 3.38 0.41 16.19
C ASP A 186 3.94 1.05 14.90
N ASP A 187 3.07 1.69 14.12
CA ASP A 187 3.38 2.11 12.74
C ASP A 187 4.08 3.48 12.65
N THR A 188 4.81 3.70 11.55
CA THR A 188 5.35 5.01 11.18
C THR A 188 4.92 5.42 9.78
N ILE A 189 4.10 6.47 9.69
CA ILE A 189 3.52 6.95 8.43
C ILE A 189 4.02 8.35 8.11
N HIS A 190 4.77 8.50 7.03
CA HIS A 190 5.14 9.79 6.45
C HIS A 190 4.13 10.20 5.40
N ALA A 191 3.21 11.08 5.77
CA ALA A 191 2.12 11.53 4.91
C ALA A 191 2.43 12.87 4.22
N GLY A 192 1.92 13.00 3.01
CA GLY A 192 1.87 14.20 2.21
C GLY A 192 0.72 15.12 2.60
N ALA A 193 0.50 16.11 1.74
CA ALA A 193 -0.56 17.10 1.93
C ALA A 193 -1.91 16.55 1.47
N ASN A 194 -2.95 16.83 2.26
CA ASN A 194 -4.35 16.46 1.95
C ASN A 194 -4.66 14.96 2.06
N ASP A 195 -3.71 14.12 2.45
CA ASP A 195 -3.95 12.69 2.63
C ASP A 195 -4.95 12.37 3.74
N ILE A 196 -5.48 11.16 3.69
CA ILE A 196 -6.26 10.54 4.75
C ILE A 196 -5.38 9.48 5.42
N VAL A 197 -5.15 9.64 6.71
CA VAL A 197 -4.21 8.79 7.47
C VAL A 197 -4.89 8.19 8.69
N SER A 198 -4.62 6.92 8.94
CA SER A 198 -4.89 6.22 10.21
C SER A 198 -3.64 5.43 10.57
N GLY A 199 -3.16 5.55 11.82
CA GLY A 199 -2.16 4.61 12.34
C GLY A 199 -2.83 3.25 12.50
N GLY A 200 -3.64 3.10 13.52
CA GLY A 200 -4.55 1.97 13.64
C GLY A 200 -4.61 1.50 15.08
N ASP A 201 -4.43 0.21 15.31
CA ASP A 201 -4.29 -0.37 16.63
C ASP A 201 -2.80 -0.38 17.02
N GLY A 202 -2.35 0.60 17.81
CA GLY A 202 -0.97 0.62 18.31
C GLY A 202 -0.54 1.97 18.87
N ASP A 203 0.75 2.12 19.16
CA ASP A 203 1.38 3.39 19.51
C ASP A 203 2.05 4.03 18.28
N ASP A 204 1.23 4.57 17.36
CA ASP A 204 1.69 4.99 16.02
C ASP A 204 2.41 6.36 15.99
N GLN A 205 3.17 6.59 14.93
CA GLN A 205 3.79 7.86 14.60
C GLN A 205 3.38 8.36 13.21
N ILE A 206 2.64 9.46 13.17
CA ILE A 206 2.31 10.17 11.93
C ILE A 206 3.27 11.35 11.75
N VAL A 207 4.08 11.29 10.70
CA VAL A 207 5.05 12.32 10.34
C VAL A 207 4.47 13.20 9.24
N LEU A 208 4.35 14.49 9.53
CA LEU A 208 3.87 15.51 8.60
C LEU A 208 4.98 16.48 8.25
N ARG A 209 4.88 17.16 7.11
CA ARG A 209 5.74 18.29 6.77
C ARG A 209 5.00 19.61 6.84
N SER A 210 5.58 20.60 7.50
CA SER A 210 4.96 21.94 7.59
C SER A 210 4.86 22.68 6.25
N ASP A 211 5.58 22.22 5.23
CA ASP A 211 5.66 22.82 3.89
C ASP A 211 4.94 22.00 2.80
N ALA A 212 4.17 20.97 3.17
CA ALA A 212 3.50 20.07 2.21
C ALA A 212 2.40 20.75 1.37
N GLY A 213 1.75 21.80 1.89
CA GLY A 213 0.79 22.61 1.10
C GLY A 213 -0.66 22.15 1.12
N GLY A 214 -1.13 21.59 2.23
CA GLY A 214 -2.51 21.16 2.45
C GLY A 214 -2.69 20.64 3.87
N ALA A 215 -3.93 20.30 4.25
CA ALA A 215 -4.22 19.78 5.57
C ALA A 215 -4.48 18.27 5.49
N THR A 216 -3.63 17.46 6.13
CA THR A 216 -3.81 16.01 6.23
C THR A 216 -4.99 15.70 7.16
N THR A 217 -5.89 14.82 6.74
CA THR A 217 -6.99 14.33 7.56
C THR A 217 -6.54 13.09 8.32
N ILE A 218 -6.63 13.11 9.64
CA ILE A 218 -6.11 12.04 10.48
C ILE A 218 -7.25 11.43 11.31
N ILE A 219 -7.38 10.12 11.27
CA ILE A 219 -8.14 9.34 12.24
C ILE A 219 -7.18 9.10 13.41
N TYR A 220 -7.32 9.91 14.47
CA TYR A 220 -6.34 9.97 15.55
C TYR A 220 -6.64 8.92 16.63
N GLY A 221 -5.70 8.01 16.86
CA GLY A 221 -5.63 7.17 18.04
C GLY A 221 -5.04 7.92 19.24
N SER A 222 -5.57 7.69 20.43
CA SER A 222 -5.13 8.40 21.64
C SER A 222 -3.71 8.02 22.11
N SER A 223 -3.20 6.88 21.64
CA SER A 223 -1.83 6.41 21.85
C SER A 223 -0.84 7.09 20.90
N ASP A 224 -1.31 7.45 19.71
CA ASP A 224 -0.51 7.90 18.59
C ASP A 224 0.16 9.25 18.86
N SER A 225 1.21 9.49 18.10
CA SER A 225 2.02 10.69 18.10
C SER A 225 2.04 11.36 16.72
N ILE A 226 2.13 12.69 16.71
CA ILE A 226 2.29 13.46 15.48
C ILE A 226 3.65 14.17 15.53
N SER A 227 4.49 13.92 14.54
CA SER A 227 5.79 14.56 14.37
C SER A 227 5.73 15.54 13.20
N ILE A 228 5.89 16.84 13.49
CA ILE A 228 5.86 17.88 12.47
C ILE A 228 7.30 18.20 12.07
N THR A 229 7.64 17.87 10.83
CA THR A 229 8.93 18.18 10.23
C THR A 229 8.94 19.60 9.67
N LEU A 230 9.89 20.40 10.16
CA LEU A 230 10.13 21.78 9.72
C LEU A 230 11.31 21.81 8.74
N PRO A 231 11.19 22.51 7.60
CA PRO A 231 12.27 22.62 6.63
C PRO A 231 13.47 23.35 7.22
N ALA A 232 14.67 23.09 6.70
CA ALA A 232 15.91 23.63 7.24
C ALA A 232 15.95 25.17 7.30
N ASP A 233 15.25 25.84 6.38
CA ASP A 233 15.13 27.29 6.28
C ASP A 233 13.90 27.88 7.00
N TYR A 234 13.13 27.08 7.73
CA TYR A 234 12.00 27.53 8.55
C TYR A 234 12.45 28.62 9.54
N ASP A 235 11.80 29.78 9.50
CA ASP A 235 12.12 30.96 10.33
C ASP A 235 11.02 31.32 11.35
N GLY A 236 9.95 30.52 11.40
CA GLY A 236 8.85 30.64 12.36
C GLY A 236 9.19 30.09 13.76
N GLU A 237 8.21 30.17 14.66
CA GLU A 237 8.30 29.57 16.00
C GLU A 237 7.92 28.08 15.94
N GLU A 238 8.61 27.24 16.70
CA GLU A 238 8.30 25.81 16.86
C GLU A 238 7.10 25.64 17.81
N GLU A 239 5.96 26.20 17.42
CA GLU A 239 4.69 26.23 18.17
C GLU A 239 3.53 25.84 17.24
N TYR A 240 2.54 25.17 17.82
CA TYR A 240 1.27 24.87 17.18
C TYR A 240 0.11 25.39 18.03
N ASP A 241 -0.98 25.79 17.36
CA ASP A 241 -2.27 26.02 17.97
C ASP A 241 -3.18 24.82 17.70
N MET A 242 -4.00 24.43 18.69
CA MET A 242 -5.09 23.47 18.48
C MET A 242 -6.42 24.21 18.52
N VAL A 243 -7.21 24.06 17.45
CA VAL A 243 -8.51 24.73 17.29
C VAL A 243 -9.59 23.67 17.15
N GLN A 244 -10.51 23.60 18.11
CA GLN A 244 -11.71 22.76 17.97
C GLN A 244 -12.64 23.35 16.90
N ASP A 245 -12.99 22.56 15.88
CA ASP A 245 -13.98 22.89 14.85
C ASP A 245 -15.05 21.79 14.77
N GLY A 246 -16.21 22.04 15.39
CA GLY A 246 -17.24 21.02 15.52
C GLY A 246 -16.78 19.84 16.35
N ASP A 247 -16.78 18.65 15.75
CA ASP A 247 -16.33 17.40 16.37
C ASP A 247 -14.86 17.08 16.01
N ASP A 248 -14.17 17.96 15.27
CA ASP A 248 -12.78 17.76 14.82
C ASP A 248 -11.82 18.74 15.50
N VAL A 249 -10.51 18.42 15.52
CA VAL A 249 -9.42 19.33 15.94
C VAL A 249 -8.57 19.72 14.75
N GLN A 250 -8.29 21.01 14.60
CA GLN A 250 -7.32 21.51 13.64
C GLN A 250 -5.98 21.78 14.35
N ILE A 251 -4.90 21.22 13.82
CA ILE A 251 -3.53 21.58 14.19
C ILE A 251 -3.07 22.70 13.25
N VAL A 252 -2.73 23.85 13.82
CA VAL A 252 -2.36 25.05 13.07
C VAL A 252 -0.91 25.40 13.36
N VAL A 253 -0.10 25.51 12.32
CA VAL A 253 1.31 25.91 12.39
C VAL A 253 1.50 27.15 11.54
N ASN A 254 2.09 28.22 12.11
CA ASN A 254 2.30 29.50 11.42
C ASN A 254 1.02 30.10 10.77
N GLY A 255 -0.14 29.83 11.35
CA GLY A 255 -1.44 30.32 10.86
C GLY A 255 -2.05 29.51 9.71
N GLU A 256 -1.44 28.40 9.32
CA GLU A 256 -1.96 27.45 8.32
C GLU A 256 -2.41 26.16 9.00
N VAL A 257 -3.54 25.60 8.56
CA VAL A 257 -4.03 24.32 9.07
C VAL A 257 -3.18 23.22 8.43
N LEU A 258 -2.44 22.49 9.26
CA LEU A 258 -1.55 21.41 8.83
C LEU A 258 -2.25 20.06 8.89
N ALA A 259 -3.11 19.85 9.89
CA ALA A 259 -3.85 18.60 10.04
C ALA A 259 -5.23 18.81 10.64
N ILE A 260 -6.15 17.90 10.32
CA ILE A 260 -7.52 17.82 10.84
C ILE A 260 -7.68 16.44 11.49
N LEU A 261 -7.73 16.40 12.82
CA LEU A 261 -7.99 15.19 13.58
C LEU A 261 -9.49 14.96 13.67
N LYS A 262 -9.97 13.87 13.08
CA LYS A 262 -11.38 13.55 12.95
C LYS A 262 -11.97 13.07 14.27
N ASP A 263 -13.20 13.50 14.57
CA ASP A 263 -13.98 13.04 15.73
C ASP A 263 -13.20 13.08 17.06
N THR A 264 -12.32 14.07 17.18
CA THR A 264 -11.36 14.25 18.28
C THR A 264 -11.67 15.54 19.05
N VAL A 265 -11.39 15.56 20.35
CA VAL A 265 -11.45 16.78 21.16
C VAL A 265 -10.06 17.20 21.60
N THR A 266 -9.82 18.51 21.72
CA THR A 266 -8.47 19.04 22.03
C THR A 266 -7.89 18.55 23.35
N ASP A 267 -8.73 18.15 24.30
CA ASP A 267 -8.30 17.64 25.62
C ASP A 267 -7.72 16.21 25.54
N ASP A 268 -7.90 15.52 24.40
CA ASP A 268 -7.43 14.15 24.17
C ASP A 268 -6.17 14.12 23.26
N VAL A 269 -5.62 15.29 22.88
CA VAL A 269 -4.47 15.41 21.97
C VAL A 269 -3.24 15.86 22.74
N ASP A 270 -2.31 14.93 22.97
CA ASP A 270 -1.22 15.13 23.95
C ASP A 270 0.19 15.00 23.36
N ASN A 271 0.34 14.36 22.18
CA ASN A 271 1.62 13.85 21.67
C ASN A 271 2.06 14.48 20.34
N ILE A 272 2.12 15.82 20.28
CA ILE A 272 2.62 16.54 19.11
C ILE A 272 4.05 17.03 19.36
N SER A 273 4.96 16.79 18.42
CA SER A 273 6.35 17.23 18.51
C SER A 273 6.85 17.86 17.21
N PHE A 274 7.97 18.58 17.28
CA PHE A 274 8.64 19.15 16.12
C PHE A 274 9.99 18.49 15.89
N THR A 275 10.30 18.23 14.63
CA THR A 275 11.62 17.81 14.15
C THR A 275 12.10 18.81 13.10
N ARG A 276 13.40 19.13 13.09
CA ARG A 276 13.98 20.05 12.10
C ARG A 276 14.88 19.28 11.15
N GLU A 277 14.75 19.53 9.85
CA GLU A 277 15.71 19.04 8.87
C GLU A 277 17.12 19.63 9.15
N THR A 278 18.13 18.77 9.01
CA THR A 278 19.54 19.12 9.27
C THR A 278 20.28 19.60 8.04
#